data_AF-A0A0M0JDC7-F1
#
_entry.id   AF-A0A0M0JDC7-F1
#
_cell.length_a   1.000
_cell.length_b   1.000
_cell.length_c   1.000
_cell.angle_alpha   90.00
_cell.angle_beta   90.00
_cell.angle_gamma   90.00
#
_symmetry.space_group_name_H-M   'P 1'
#
loop_
_entity.id
_entity.type
_entity.pdbx_description
1 polymer ?
#
loop_
_entity_poly.entity_id
_entity_poly.type
_entity_poly.pdbx_seq_one_letter_code
_entity_poly.pdbx_strand_id
1 'polypeptide(L)'
;MLAQHGFMIEPLSEEEVDDFGYTHLEGAKASIAKDVITLTSYQILEKLAISFGLAQSVKLGVFERTVEQTIQETRSIPERMARDGKIRLRRAAITKRIGQLFVDRASINLHSDILDHPEFFWENDEWLSLYVRASKYLEIDRRTEVLNKRLDIIKELFDMLASEMNQNHSNKLEWIIIILILIEVFFQVFQLVLDHFY
;
A
#
# COMPACT_ATOMS: atom_id res chain seq x y z
N MET A 1 -19.83 -28.92 -0.68
CA MET A 1 -18.92 -28.09 0.17
C MET A 1 -17.64 -28.86 0.53
N LEU A 2 -16.93 -29.51 -0.42
CA LEU A 2 -15.72 -30.30 -0.11
C LEU A 2 -14.68 -30.42 -1.25
N ALA A 3 -14.70 -29.56 -2.28
CA ALA A 3 -13.83 -29.76 -3.48
C ALA A 3 -12.83 -28.63 -3.80
N GLN A 4 -12.68 -27.60 -2.97
CA GLN A 4 -11.88 -26.41 -3.36
C GLN A 4 -10.52 -26.24 -2.66
N HIS A 5 -10.16 -27.08 -1.68
CA HIS A 5 -8.95 -26.87 -0.88
C HIS A 5 -7.63 -27.30 -1.57
N GLY A 6 -7.66 -27.83 -2.80
CA GLY A 6 -6.47 -28.39 -3.46
C GLY A 6 -5.65 -27.42 -4.32
N PHE A 7 -6.15 -26.22 -4.63
CA PHE A 7 -5.54 -25.32 -5.63
C PHE A 7 -5.25 -23.91 -5.12
N MET A 8 -5.55 -23.60 -3.85
CA MET A 8 -5.30 -22.27 -3.27
C MET A 8 -3.88 -22.22 -2.68
N ILE A 9 -3.03 -21.36 -3.23
CA ILE A 9 -1.73 -21.00 -2.66
C ILE A 9 -1.96 -19.77 -1.78
N GLU A 10 -1.65 -19.87 -0.49
CA GLU A 10 -1.85 -18.81 0.53
C GLU A 10 -3.27 -18.21 0.55
N PRO A 11 -4.29 -18.97 0.99
CA PRO A 11 -5.65 -18.47 1.08
C PRO A 11 -5.75 -17.30 2.08
N LEU A 12 -6.61 -16.34 1.76
CA LEU A 12 -6.88 -15.18 2.62
C LEU A 12 -7.52 -15.63 3.94
N SER A 13 -7.24 -14.90 5.03
CA SER A 13 -7.83 -15.18 6.35
C SER A 13 -9.32 -14.86 6.44
N GLU A 14 -9.79 -13.93 5.59
CA GLU A 14 -11.18 -13.52 5.45
C GLU A 14 -11.52 -13.44 3.96
N GLU A 15 -12.60 -14.11 3.55
CA GLU A 15 -13.10 -14.13 2.18
C GLU A 15 -13.64 -12.74 1.80
N GLU A 16 -13.15 -12.17 0.68
CA GLU A 16 -13.84 -11.07 -0.01
C GLU A 16 -14.83 -11.65 -1.00
N VAL A 17 -16.07 -11.20 -0.92
CA VAL A 17 -17.16 -11.64 -1.79
C VAL A 17 -17.88 -10.42 -2.34
N ASP A 18 -18.18 -10.47 -3.63
CA ASP A 18 -18.96 -9.47 -4.35
C ASP A 18 -20.08 -10.19 -5.10
N ASP A 19 -21.33 -9.75 -4.89
CA ASP A 19 -22.53 -10.47 -5.32
C ASP A 19 -23.27 -9.71 -6.44
N PHE A 20 -23.40 -10.33 -7.60
CA PHE A 20 -24.11 -9.77 -8.75
C PHE A 20 -25.24 -10.70 -9.22
N GLY A 21 -26.40 -10.12 -9.51
CA GLY A 21 -27.44 -10.80 -10.28
C GLY A 21 -27.04 -10.91 -11.75
N TYR A 22 -27.62 -11.85 -12.48
CA TYR A 22 -27.48 -11.88 -13.94
C TYR A 22 -28.81 -12.22 -14.64
N THR A 23 -28.96 -11.70 -15.84
CA THR A 23 -30.09 -12.00 -16.73
C THR A 23 -29.59 -12.21 -18.16
N HIS A 24 -30.39 -12.91 -18.97
CA HIS A 24 -30.09 -13.15 -20.38
C HIS A 24 -31.11 -12.44 -21.26
N LEU A 25 -30.64 -11.56 -22.14
CA LEU A 25 -31.48 -10.77 -23.03
C LEU A 25 -30.87 -10.74 -24.44
N GLU A 26 -31.38 -11.58 -25.33
CA GLU A 26 -30.92 -11.65 -26.72
C GLU A 26 -31.22 -10.34 -27.49
N GLY A 27 -30.26 -9.89 -28.29
CA GLY A 27 -30.37 -8.68 -29.12
C GLY A 27 -30.15 -7.35 -28.39
N ALA A 28 -29.89 -7.37 -27.08
CA ALA A 28 -29.45 -6.20 -26.32
C ALA A 28 -27.92 -6.02 -26.39
N LYS A 29 -27.38 -4.99 -25.73
CA LYS A 29 -25.93 -4.84 -25.49
C LYS A 29 -25.57 -5.37 -24.11
N ALA A 30 -24.54 -6.20 -24.04
CA ALA A 30 -23.99 -6.68 -22.78
C ALA A 30 -23.61 -5.49 -21.89
N SER A 31 -24.05 -5.50 -20.64
CA SER A 31 -23.87 -4.37 -19.72
C SER A 31 -24.00 -4.79 -18.25
N ILE A 32 -23.47 -3.96 -17.37
CA ILE A 32 -23.64 -4.08 -15.92
C ILE A 32 -24.32 -2.81 -15.43
N ALA A 33 -25.44 -2.96 -14.73
CA ALA A 33 -26.16 -1.84 -14.15
C ALA A 33 -26.99 -2.31 -12.95
N LYS A 34 -26.97 -1.53 -11.85
CA LYS A 34 -27.73 -1.83 -10.63
C LYS A 34 -27.46 -3.26 -10.12
N ASP A 35 -26.19 -3.65 -10.19
CA ASP A 35 -25.67 -4.96 -9.76
C ASP A 35 -26.31 -6.15 -10.47
N VAL A 36 -26.86 -5.90 -11.66
CA VAL A 36 -27.35 -6.93 -12.58
C VAL A 36 -26.51 -6.91 -13.84
N ILE A 37 -25.93 -8.07 -14.14
CA ILE A 37 -25.19 -8.37 -15.36
C ILE A 37 -26.18 -8.80 -16.43
N THR A 38 -26.29 -8.04 -17.52
CA THR A 38 -27.07 -8.44 -18.70
C THR A 38 -26.15 -9.13 -19.69
N LEU A 39 -26.34 -10.44 -19.85
CA LEU A 39 -25.67 -11.25 -20.87
C LEU A 39 -26.55 -11.31 -22.13
N THR A 40 -25.92 -11.28 -23.28
CA THR A 40 -26.57 -11.20 -24.58
C THR A 40 -26.32 -12.42 -25.45
N SER A 41 -25.32 -13.22 -25.09
CA SER A 41 -24.97 -14.46 -25.75
C SER A 41 -24.68 -15.57 -24.74
N TYR A 42 -24.50 -16.80 -25.22
CA TYR A 42 -24.01 -17.92 -24.42
C TYR A 42 -22.49 -18.13 -24.58
N GLN A 43 -21.80 -17.17 -25.20
CA GLN A 43 -20.37 -17.29 -25.45
C GLN A 43 -19.58 -17.21 -24.15
N ILE A 44 -18.55 -18.06 -24.04
CA ILE A 44 -17.72 -18.12 -22.84
C ILE A 44 -16.91 -16.83 -22.64
N LEU A 45 -16.54 -16.17 -23.74
CA LEU A 45 -15.76 -14.94 -23.75
C LEU A 45 -16.50 -13.77 -23.08
N GLU A 46 -17.81 -13.68 -23.27
CA GLU A 46 -18.66 -12.66 -22.64
C GLU A 46 -18.63 -12.80 -21.11
N LYS A 47 -18.84 -14.03 -20.63
CA LYS A 47 -18.79 -14.35 -19.20
C LYS A 47 -17.40 -14.11 -18.63
N LEU A 48 -16.37 -14.48 -19.39
CA LEU A 48 -14.98 -14.32 -18.96
C LEU A 48 -14.60 -12.83 -18.81
N ALA A 49 -14.99 -11.98 -19.76
CA ALA A 49 -14.72 -10.53 -19.71
C ALA A 49 -15.29 -9.89 -18.44
N ILE A 50 -16.54 -10.21 -18.10
CA ILE A 50 -17.19 -9.72 -16.88
C ILE A 50 -16.55 -10.32 -15.62
N SER A 51 -16.31 -11.64 -15.62
CA SER A 51 -15.69 -12.34 -14.48
C SER A 51 -14.31 -11.78 -14.15
N PHE A 52 -13.58 -11.33 -15.17
CA PHE A 52 -12.26 -10.73 -14.98
C PHE A 52 -12.32 -9.37 -14.27
N GLY A 53 -13.27 -8.50 -14.66
CA GLY A 53 -13.52 -7.24 -13.95
C GLY A 53 -13.95 -7.48 -12.49
N LEU A 54 -14.84 -8.46 -12.26
CA LEU A 54 -15.27 -8.85 -10.91
C LEU A 54 -14.12 -9.37 -10.06
N ALA A 55 -13.29 -10.27 -10.60
CA ALA A 55 -12.13 -10.80 -9.90
C ALA A 55 -11.14 -9.69 -9.49
N GLN A 56 -10.96 -8.68 -10.34
CA GLN A 56 -10.16 -7.50 -10.01
C GLN A 56 -10.78 -6.67 -8.89
N SER A 57 -12.09 -6.42 -8.94
CA SER A 57 -12.81 -5.69 -7.88
C SER A 57 -12.63 -6.36 -6.51
N VAL A 58 -12.82 -7.67 -6.45
CA VAL A 58 -12.65 -8.49 -5.24
C VAL A 58 -11.21 -8.42 -4.73
N LYS A 59 -10.23 -8.61 -5.62
CA LYS A 59 -8.81 -8.52 -5.25
C LYS A 59 -8.41 -7.14 -4.75
N LEU A 60 -8.93 -6.09 -5.37
CA LEU A 60 -8.71 -4.71 -4.94
C LEU A 60 -9.28 -4.48 -3.54
N GLY A 61 -10.44 -5.06 -3.21
CA GLY A 61 -11.02 -5.04 -1.86
C GLY A 61 -10.09 -5.60 -0.78
N VAL A 62 -9.34 -6.67 -1.09
CA VAL A 62 -8.33 -7.24 -0.17
C VAL A 62 -7.21 -6.23 0.14
N PHE A 63 -6.70 -5.56 -0.90
CA PHE A 63 -5.67 -4.53 -0.70
C PHE A 63 -6.20 -3.31 0.03
N GLU A 64 -7.43 -2.87 -0.27
CA GLU A 64 -8.11 -1.79 0.43
C GLU A 64 -8.22 -2.08 1.93
N ARG A 65 -8.62 -3.28 2.32
CA ARG A 65 -8.64 -3.71 3.73
C ARG A 65 -7.26 -3.72 4.37
N THR A 66 -6.25 -4.25 3.67
CA THR A 66 -4.87 -4.31 4.19
C THR A 66 -4.31 -2.92 4.46
N VAL A 67 -4.55 -1.98 3.56
CA VAL A 67 -4.14 -0.58 3.73
C VAL A 67 -4.93 0.09 4.85
N GLU A 68 -6.25 -0.12 4.92
CA GLU A 68 -7.08 0.42 6.00
C GLU A 68 -6.61 -0.07 7.37
N GLN A 69 -6.32 -1.36 7.52
CA GLN A 69 -5.76 -1.91 8.76
C GLN A 69 -4.43 -1.23 9.11
N THR A 70 -3.55 -1.03 8.14
CA THR A 70 -2.26 -0.36 8.35
C THR A 70 -2.45 1.10 8.81
N ILE A 71 -3.42 1.82 8.27
CA ILE A 71 -3.78 3.18 8.70
C ILE A 71 -4.24 3.15 10.16
N GLN A 72 -5.13 2.22 10.53
CA GLN A 72 -5.63 2.11 11.91
C GLN A 72 -4.50 1.78 12.90
N GLU A 73 -3.59 0.86 12.55
CA GLU A 73 -2.43 0.50 13.37
C GLU A 73 -1.48 1.68 13.58
N THR A 74 -1.35 2.57 12.60
CA THR A 74 -0.38 3.67 12.61
C THR A 74 -0.96 5.01 13.05
N ARG A 75 -2.29 5.15 13.12
CA ARG A 75 -3.00 6.39 13.48
C ARG A 75 -2.51 7.06 14.77
N SER A 76 -2.18 6.26 15.77
CA SER A 76 -1.74 6.79 17.08
C SER A 76 -0.34 7.39 17.07
N ILE A 77 0.49 7.11 16.05
CA ILE A 77 1.87 7.59 15.97
C ILE A 77 1.94 9.12 15.83
N PRO A 78 1.33 9.75 14.80
CA PRO A 78 1.34 11.21 14.68
C PRO A 78 0.66 11.90 15.86
N GLU A 79 -0.43 11.34 16.39
CA GLU A 79 -1.13 11.89 17.57
C GLU A 79 -0.24 11.92 18.82
N ARG A 80 0.54 10.86 19.06
CA ARG A 80 1.50 10.81 20.18
C ARG A 80 2.68 11.76 19.92
N MET A 81 3.15 11.86 18.69
CA MET A 81 4.22 12.80 18.34
C MET A 81 3.81 14.25 18.58
N ALA A 82 2.61 14.64 18.17
CA ALA A 82 2.08 15.99 18.38
C ALA A 82 1.94 16.35 19.86
N ARG A 83 1.65 15.36 20.73
CA ARG A 83 1.52 15.56 22.18
C ARG A 83 2.87 15.55 22.92
N ASP A 84 3.69 14.54 22.65
CA ASP A 84 4.87 14.22 23.48
C ASP A 84 6.18 14.74 22.87
N GLY A 85 6.17 15.17 21.61
CA GLY A 85 7.35 15.64 20.87
C GLY A 85 8.44 14.57 20.68
N LYS A 86 8.14 13.28 20.93
CA LYS A 86 9.13 12.19 20.94
C LYS A 86 8.62 10.96 20.21
N ILE A 87 9.49 10.34 19.42
CA ILE A 87 9.23 9.07 18.73
C ILE A 87 9.77 7.92 19.60
N ARG A 88 8.91 6.97 19.98
CA ARG A 88 9.29 5.74 20.70
C ARG A 88 9.30 4.50 19.80
N LEU A 89 9.86 4.61 18.59
CA LEU A 89 9.97 3.51 17.63
C LEU A 89 11.44 3.27 17.25
N ARG A 90 11.82 2.00 17.05
CA ARG A 90 13.18 1.62 16.64
C ARG A 90 13.32 1.85 15.13
N ARG A 91 14.45 2.42 14.69
CA ARG A 91 14.76 2.69 13.27
C ARG A 91 14.51 1.48 12.37
N ALA A 92 15.03 0.33 12.79
CA ALA A 92 14.86 -0.93 12.05
C ALA A 92 13.38 -1.32 11.85
N ALA A 93 12.49 -1.00 12.81
CA ALA A 93 11.06 -1.29 12.67
C ALA A 93 10.41 -0.36 11.64
N ILE A 94 10.75 0.93 11.63
CA ILE A 94 10.28 1.89 10.63
C ILE A 94 10.77 1.49 9.24
N THR A 95 12.06 1.19 9.07
CA THR A 95 12.62 0.75 7.78
C THR A 95 11.95 -0.51 7.26
N LYS A 96 11.64 -1.49 8.14
CA LYS A 96 10.91 -2.70 7.74
C LYS A 96 9.49 -2.38 7.26
N ARG A 97 8.78 -1.46 7.93
CA ARG A 97 7.44 -1.02 7.54
C ARG A 97 7.45 -0.28 6.19
N ILE A 98 8.44 0.59 5.95
CA ILE A 98 8.65 1.24 4.64
C ILE A 98 8.86 0.18 3.56
N GLY A 99 9.71 -0.82 3.81
CA GLY A 99 9.95 -1.91 2.86
C GLY A 99 8.67 -2.70 2.54
N GLN A 100 7.84 -2.99 3.54
CA GLN A 100 6.55 -3.65 3.32
C GLN A 100 5.62 -2.81 2.44
N LEU A 101 5.52 -1.50 2.68
CA LEU A 101 4.71 -0.60 1.82
C LEU A 101 5.17 -0.59 0.37
N PHE A 102 6.48 -0.70 0.13
CA PHE A 102 7.01 -0.83 -1.23
C PHE A 102 6.58 -2.14 -1.89
N VAL A 103 6.59 -3.25 -1.14
CA VAL A 103 6.09 -4.55 -1.63
C VAL A 103 4.59 -4.49 -1.91
N ASP A 104 3.81 -3.87 -1.02
CA ASP A 104 2.36 -3.75 -1.18
C ASP A 104 2.02 -2.86 -2.39
N ARG A 105 2.70 -1.71 -2.54
CA ARG A 105 2.55 -0.83 -3.71
C ARG A 105 2.97 -1.53 -5.00
N ALA A 106 4.11 -2.21 -4.99
CA ALA A 106 4.56 -2.98 -6.14
C ALA A 106 3.55 -4.07 -6.50
N SER A 107 2.92 -4.71 -5.51
CA SER A 107 1.89 -5.71 -5.74
C SER A 107 0.63 -5.09 -6.34
N ILE A 108 0.15 -3.95 -5.82
CA ILE A 108 -1.02 -3.24 -6.36
C ILE A 108 -0.75 -2.78 -7.80
N ASN A 109 0.39 -2.11 -8.03
CA ASN A 109 0.75 -1.61 -9.35
C ASN A 109 1.06 -2.75 -10.32
N LEU A 110 1.73 -3.82 -9.90
CA LEU A 110 1.93 -4.99 -10.74
C LEU A 110 0.60 -5.63 -11.12
N HIS A 111 -0.43 -5.59 -10.27
CA HIS A 111 -1.77 -6.07 -10.66
C HIS A 111 -2.56 -5.06 -11.50
N SER A 112 -2.27 -3.77 -11.41
CA SER A 112 -2.76 -2.77 -12.35
C SER A 112 -2.10 -2.94 -13.72
N ASP A 113 -0.79 -3.22 -13.76
CA ASP A 113 0.05 -3.28 -14.97
C ASP A 113 0.05 -4.67 -15.63
N ILE A 114 -0.06 -5.78 -14.87
CA ILE A 114 -0.30 -7.14 -15.40
C ILE A 114 -1.68 -7.24 -16.07
N LEU A 115 -2.53 -6.23 -15.89
CA LEU A 115 -3.90 -6.16 -16.38
C LEU A 115 -4.15 -4.97 -17.30
N ASP A 116 -3.11 -4.40 -17.91
CA ASP A 116 -3.28 -3.84 -19.26
C ASP A 116 -3.93 -4.94 -20.09
N HIS A 117 -5.06 -4.60 -20.72
CA HIS A 117 -6.03 -5.47 -21.40
C HIS A 117 -5.54 -6.91 -21.56
N PRO A 118 -6.18 -7.94 -20.96
CA PRO A 118 -5.74 -9.32 -21.16
C PRO A 118 -5.46 -9.56 -22.64
N GLU A 119 -4.24 -9.97 -23.03
CA GLU A 119 -3.86 -10.10 -24.45
C GLU A 119 -4.89 -10.91 -25.25
N PHE A 120 -5.54 -11.83 -24.54
CA PHE A 120 -6.70 -12.61 -24.99
C PHE A 120 -7.86 -11.80 -25.59
N PHE A 121 -8.12 -10.58 -25.14
CA PHE A 121 -9.16 -9.70 -25.68
C PHE A 121 -8.66 -8.80 -26.81
N TRP A 122 -7.36 -8.73 -27.10
CA TRP A 122 -6.81 -7.88 -28.17
C TRP A 122 -7.26 -8.33 -29.56
N GLU A 123 -7.52 -9.63 -29.73
CA GLU A 123 -8.05 -10.19 -30.98
C GLU A 123 -9.57 -10.02 -31.12
N ASN A 124 -10.28 -9.63 -30.05
CA ASN A 124 -11.74 -9.56 -30.01
C ASN A 124 -12.25 -8.25 -29.37
N ASP A 125 -12.36 -7.20 -30.20
CA ASP A 125 -12.73 -5.84 -29.80
C ASP A 125 -14.07 -5.73 -29.03
N GLU A 126 -15.03 -6.60 -29.33
CA GLU A 126 -16.33 -6.63 -28.65
C GLU A 126 -16.22 -6.99 -27.16
N TRP A 127 -15.42 -8.00 -26.82
CA TRP A 127 -15.25 -8.47 -25.44
C TRP A 127 -14.35 -7.53 -24.64
N LEU A 128 -13.36 -6.92 -25.32
CA LEU A 128 -12.55 -5.86 -24.76
C LEU A 128 -13.42 -4.68 -24.29
N SER A 129 -14.35 -4.23 -25.14
CA SER A 129 -15.30 -3.16 -24.80
C SER A 129 -16.22 -3.52 -23.63
N LEU A 130 -16.60 -4.80 -23.49
CA LEU A 130 -17.39 -5.27 -22.34
C LEU A 130 -16.57 -5.27 -21.05
N TYR A 131 -15.33 -5.78 -21.08
CA TYR A 131 -14.41 -5.73 -19.95
C TYR A 131 -14.18 -4.29 -19.47
N VAL A 132 -13.85 -3.37 -20.39
CA VAL A 132 -13.64 -1.94 -20.06
C VAL A 132 -14.87 -1.33 -19.40
N ARG A 133 -16.08 -1.66 -19.88
CA ARG A 133 -17.33 -1.19 -19.25
C ARG A 133 -17.52 -1.77 -17.86
N ALA A 134 -17.21 -3.05 -17.65
CA ALA A 134 -17.26 -3.68 -16.34
C ALA A 134 -16.27 -3.04 -15.36
N SER A 135 -15.00 -2.87 -15.75
CA SER A 135 -13.97 -2.21 -14.92
C SER A 135 -14.34 -0.77 -14.58
N LYS A 136 -14.94 -0.05 -15.53
CA LYS A 136 -15.45 1.30 -15.28
C LYS A 136 -16.63 1.32 -14.30
N TYR A 137 -17.57 0.39 -14.43
CA TYR A 137 -18.70 0.25 -13.49
C TYR A 137 -18.20 -0.04 -12.06
N LEU A 138 -17.21 -0.91 -11.94
CA LEU A 138 -16.59 -1.30 -10.66
C LEU A 138 -15.57 -0.27 -10.13
N GLU A 139 -15.37 0.83 -10.87
CA GLU A 139 -14.47 1.94 -10.55
C GLU A 139 -13.02 1.51 -10.24
N ILE A 140 -12.51 0.47 -10.91
CA ILE A 140 -11.21 -0.14 -10.62
C ILE A 140 -10.08 0.92 -10.62
N ASP A 141 -10.01 1.77 -11.64
CA ASP A 141 -8.96 2.79 -11.77
C ASP A 141 -9.05 3.83 -10.64
N ARG A 142 -10.26 4.32 -10.36
CA ARG A 142 -10.50 5.33 -9.31
C ARG A 142 -10.14 4.78 -7.94
N ARG A 143 -10.55 3.55 -7.65
CA ARG A 143 -10.26 2.86 -6.39
C ARG A 143 -8.76 2.62 -6.21
N THR A 144 -8.08 2.21 -7.28
CA THR A 144 -6.61 2.07 -7.31
C THR A 144 -5.89 3.39 -7.05
N GLU A 145 -6.36 4.49 -7.66
CA GLU A 145 -5.80 5.83 -7.42
C GLU A 145 -5.95 6.26 -5.96
N VAL A 146 -7.13 6.06 -5.37
CA VAL A 146 -7.37 6.37 -3.95
C VAL A 146 -6.48 5.53 -3.05
N LEU A 147 -6.32 4.25 -3.35
CA LEU A 147 -5.47 3.33 -2.58
C LEU A 147 -4.00 3.76 -2.63
N ASN A 148 -3.49 4.13 -3.81
CA ASN A 148 -2.14 4.66 -3.98
C ASN A 148 -1.91 5.95 -3.18
N LYS A 149 -2.87 6.89 -3.20
CA LYS A 149 -2.80 8.11 -2.36
C LYS A 149 -2.73 7.80 -0.87
N ARG A 150 -3.50 6.81 -0.39
CA ARG A 150 -3.44 6.37 1.01
C ARG A 150 -2.06 5.80 1.36
N LEU A 151 -1.50 4.97 0.48
CA LEU A 151 -0.13 4.45 0.66
C LEU A 151 0.93 5.56 0.66
N ASP A 152 0.78 6.59 -0.17
CA ASP A 152 1.67 7.77 -0.16
C ASP A 152 1.65 8.48 1.19
N ILE A 153 0.47 8.74 1.76
CA ILE A 153 0.36 9.37 3.08
C ILE A 153 1.05 8.55 4.18
N ILE A 154 0.87 7.22 4.18
CA ILE A 154 1.53 6.34 5.16
C ILE A 154 3.05 6.36 4.95
N LYS A 155 3.51 6.35 3.71
CA LYS A 155 4.94 6.44 3.38
C LYS A 155 5.53 7.77 3.86
N GLU A 156 4.87 8.90 3.59
CA GLU A 156 5.30 10.23 4.05
C GLU A 156 5.44 10.28 5.58
N LEU A 157 4.49 9.69 6.31
CA LEU A 157 4.58 9.54 7.76
C LEU A 157 5.86 8.79 8.15
N PHE A 158 6.12 7.62 7.55
CA PHE A 158 7.30 6.83 7.88
C PHE A 158 8.62 7.48 7.46
N ASP A 159 8.66 8.18 6.33
CA ASP A 159 9.82 8.93 5.86
C ASP A 159 10.15 10.08 6.83
N MET A 160 9.13 10.79 7.33
CA MET A 160 9.30 11.77 8.40
C MET A 160 9.86 11.14 9.69
N LEU A 161 9.32 10.00 10.13
CA LEU A 161 9.84 9.29 11.31
C LEU A 161 11.31 8.89 11.12
N ALA A 162 11.68 8.42 9.93
CA ALA A 162 13.05 8.01 9.63
C ALA A 162 14.01 9.22 9.65
N SER A 163 13.57 10.37 9.14
CA SER A 163 14.35 11.63 9.14
C SER A 163 14.63 12.13 10.57
N GLU A 164 13.61 12.15 11.43
CA GLU A 164 13.75 12.58 12.84
C GLU A 164 14.73 11.69 13.62
N MET A 165 14.75 10.38 13.35
CA MET A 165 15.74 9.49 13.97
C MET A 165 17.18 9.78 13.51
N ASN A 166 17.37 10.28 12.29
CA ASN A 166 18.70 10.61 11.78
C ASN A 166 19.26 11.89 12.42
N GLN A 167 18.41 12.90 12.63
CA GLN A 167 18.79 14.14 13.35
C GLN A 167 19.27 13.83 14.78
N ASN A 168 18.59 12.91 15.48
CA ASN A 168 18.99 12.47 16.82
C ASN A 168 20.39 11.82 16.87
N HIS A 169 20.88 11.23 15.77
CA HIS A 169 22.25 10.72 15.71
C HIS A 169 23.27 11.84 15.48
N SER A 170 22.97 12.78 14.58
CA SER A 170 23.79 13.96 14.32
C SER A 170 24.04 14.76 15.60
N ASN A 171 22.99 15.00 16.38
CA ASN A 171 23.08 15.76 17.63
C ASN A 171 23.97 15.07 18.68
N LYS A 172 24.04 13.73 18.69
CA LYS A 172 24.93 12.98 19.59
C LYS A 172 26.39 13.13 19.19
N LEU A 173 26.68 13.07 17.89
CA LEU A 173 28.04 13.25 17.39
C LEU A 173 28.55 14.68 17.69
N GLU A 174 27.69 15.68 17.50
CA GLU A 174 28.00 17.07 17.84
C GLU A 174 28.33 17.24 19.34
N TRP A 175 27.51 16.68 20.23
CA TRP A 175 27.78 16.69 21.67
C TRP A 175 29.08 15.99 22.06
N ILE A 176 29.42 14.87 21.41
CA ILE A 176 30.71 14.19 21.63
C ILE A 176 31.87 15.11 21.26
N ILE A 177 31.80 15.81 20.12
CA ILE A 177 32.83 16.75 19.69
C ILE A 177 32.99 17.91 20.70
N ILE A 178 31.87 18.49 21.16
CA ILE A 178 31.91 19.58 22.16
C ILE A 178 32.58 19.10 23.46
N ILE A 179 32.22 17.92 23.96
CA ILE A 179 32.82 17.35 25.18
C ILE A 179 34.32 17.11 25.00
N LEU A 180 34.75 16.58 23.85
CA LEU A 180 36.16 16.36 23.56
C LEU A 180 36.96 17.67 23.58
N ILE A 181 36.42 18.74 22.99
CA ILE A 181 37.06 20.07 23.02
C ILE A 181 37.13 20.63 24.45
N LEU A 182 36.08 20.47 25.25
CA LEU A 182 36.08 20.93 26.65
C LEU A 182 37.13 20.22 27.50
N ILE A 183 37.28 18.90 27.31
CA ILE A 183 38.31 18.11 28.01
C ILE A 183 39.71 18.58 27.62
N GLU A 184 39.96 18.80 26.33
CA GLU A 184 41.25 19.30 25.83
C GLU A 184 41.62 20.67 26.44
N VAL A 185 40.68 21.63 26.39
CA VAL A 185 40.89 22.96 26.97
C VAL A 185 41.10 22.87 28.48
N PHE A 186 40.36 22.00 29.18
CA PHE A 186 40.54 21.77 30.60
C PHE A 186 41.95 21.27 30.94
N PHE A 187 42.47 20.29 30.20
CA PHE A 187 43.83 19.78 30.40
C PHE A 187 44.88 20.86 30.16
N GLN A 188 44.73 21.68 29.11
CA GLN A 188 45.64 22.78 28.82
C GLN A 188 45.65 23.83 29.93
N VAL A 189 44.47 24.23 30.43
CA VAL A 189 44.36 25.18 31.55
C VAL A 189 44.92 24.58 32.84
N PHE A 190 44.62 23.32 33.12
CA PHE A 190 45.13 22.63 34.31
C PHE A 190 46.66 22.56 34.30
N GLN A 191 47.26 22.21 33.16
CA GLN A 191 48.71 22.19 32.98
C GLN A 191 49.32 23.58 33.18
N LEU A 192 48.73 24.62 32.58
CA LEU A 192 49.22 25.99 32.70
C LEU A 192 49.18 26.51 34.15
N VAL A 193 48.13 26.15 34.90
CA VAL A 193 48.02 26.49 36.33
C VAL A 193 49.09 25.75 37.12
N LEU A 194 49.30 24.46 36.84
CA LEU A 194 50.31 23.66 37.54
C LEU A 194 51.73 24.19 37.29
N ASP A 195 52.03 24.59 36.05
CA ASP A 195 53.29 25.24 35.65
C ASP A 195 53.47 26.65 36.27
N HIS A 196 52.39 27.30 36.72
CA HIS A 196 52.48 28.60 37.41
C HIS A 196 52.75 28.45 38.92
N PHE A 197 52.30 27.35 39.53
CA PHE A 197 52.42 27.10 40.97
C PHE A 197 53.67 26.28 41.36
N TYR A 198 54.32 25.60 40.42
CA TYR A 198 55.57 24.83 40.61
C TYR A 198 56.72 25.41 39.80
#